data_AF-A0A7S1LBQ8-F1
#
_entry.id   AF-A0A7S1LBQ8-F1
#
_cell.length_a   1.000
_cell.length_b   1.000
_cell.length_c   1.000
_cell.angle_alpha   90.00
_cell.angle_beta   90.00
_cell.angle_gamma   90.00
#
_symmetry.space_group_name_H-M   'P 1'
#
loop_
_entity.id
_entity.type
_entity.pdbx_description
1 polymer ?
#
loop_
_entity_poly.entity_id
_entity_poly.type
_entity_poly.pdbx_seq_one_letter_code
_entity_poly.pdbx_strand_id
1 'polypeptide(L)'
;TITVAEAGTEAASHAAVRSTLLAALLCSNAKVEKETTEEGETKWVPNGNSSEVPIVVAAGKAGIWASELRQAYPRRAEVPFSSSRKMMLTVCGMSGKSIGEGGVAVPPDTGVLVCVKGAPNYVLDV
;
A
#
# COMPACT_ATOMS: atom_id res chain seq x y z
N THR A 1 10.96 5.74 -9.83
CA THR A 1 10.25 5.18 -11.00
C THR A 1 8.80 5.60 -10.96
N ILE A 2 8.25 6.13 -12.06
CA ILE A 2 6.81 6.38 -12.20
C ILE A 2 6.20 5.11 -12.80
N THR A 3 5.20 4.54 -12.12
CA THR A 3 4.47 3.38 -12.63
C THR A 3 3.21 3.87 -13.34
N VAL A 4 3.04 3.50 -14.61
CA VAL A 4 1.90 3.91 -15.44
C VAL A 4 1.32 2.68 -16.10
N ALA A 5 -0.02 2.59 -16.13
CA ALA A 5 -0.70 1.62 -16.98
C ALA A 5 -0.82 2.20 -18.40
N GLU A 6 -0.70 1.38 -19.44
CA GLU A 6 -0.88 1.86 -20.82
C GLU A 6 -2.27 2.51 -21.01
N ALA A 7 -2.36 3.48 -21.92
CA ALA A 7 -3.59 4.24 -22.13
C ALA A 7 -4.77 3.31 -22.45
N GLY A 8 -5.84 3.38 -21.65
CA GLY A 8 -7.04 2.56 -21.79
C GLY A 8 -7.01 1.22 -21.04
N THR A 9 -5.92 0.88 -20.35
CA THR A 9 -5.86 -0.30 -19.47
C THR A 9 -6.32 0.03 -18.05
N GLU A 10 -7.06 -0.90 -17.43
CA GLU A 10 -7.51 -0.75 -16.06
C GLU A 10 -6.33 -0.79 -15.08
N ALA A 11 -6.19 0.26 -14.26
CA ALA A 11 -5.13 0.36 -13.27
C ALA A 11 -5.13 -0.84 -12.29
N ALA A 12 -6.32 -1.38 -12.02
CA ALA A 12 -6.52 -2.53 -11.15
C ALA A 12 -6.04 -3.85 -11.76
N SER A 13 -5.80 -3.96 -13.06
CA SER A 13 -5.28 -5.18 -13.72
C SER A 13 -3.80 -5.07 -14.12
N HIS A 14 -3.21 -3.88 -14.06
CA HIS A 14 -1.82 -3.68 -14.41
C HIS A 14 -0.87 -4.09 -13.26
N ALA A 15 -0.05 -5.11 -13.50
CA ALA A 15 0.80 -5.75 -12.48
C ALA A 15 1.64 -4.75 -11.66
N ALA A 16 2.34 -3.84 -12.33
CA ALA A 16 3.19 -2.86 -11.64
C ALA A 16 2.37 -1.87 -10.79
N VAL A 17 1.18 -1.46 -11.25
CA VAL A 17 0.33 -0.51 -10.51
C VAL A 17 -0.24 -1.19 -9.28
N ARG A 18 -0.77 -2.41 -9.43
CA ARG A 18 -1.24 -3.23 -8.31
C ARG A 18 -0.15 -3.42 -7.26
N SER A 19 1.05 -3.85 -7.67
CA SER A 19 2.17 -4.06 -6.73
C SER A 19 2.61 -2.77 -6.04
N THR A 20 2.59 -1.64 -6.74
CA THR A 20 2.90 -0.32 -6.17
C THR A 20 1.87 0.08 -5.12
N LEU A 21 0.58 -0.04 -5.43
CA LEU A 21 -0.52 0.25 -4.49
C LEU A 21 -0.47 -0.65 -3.26
N LEU A 22 -0.19 -1.94 -3.47
CA LEU A 22 -0.03 -2.93 -2.40
C LEU A 22 1.11 -2.56 -1.45
N ALA A 23 2.29 -2.26 -1.99
CA ALA A 23 3.45 -1.86 -1.20
C ALA A 23 3.21 -0.54 -0.46
N ALA A 24 2.55 0.43 -1.11
CA ALA A 24 2.17 1.69 -0.49
C ALA A 24 1.18 1.50 0.66
N LEU A 25 0.19 0.61 0.51
CA LEU A 25 -0.78 0.28 1.55
C LEU A 25 -0.13 -0.46 2.73
N LEU A 26 0.78 -1.40 2.47
CA LEU A 26 1.56 -2.07 3.51
C LEU A 26 2.46 -1.09 4.28
N CYS A 27 2.95 -0.06 3.61
CA CYS A 27 3.73 1.02 4.21
C CYS A 27 2.86 2.20 4.69
N SER A 28 1.59 1.97 5.03
CA SER A 28 0.70 3.00 5.59
C SER A 28 0.07 2.57 6.91
N ASN A 29 -0.12 3.56 7.79
CA ASN A 29 -0.85 3.44 9.06
C ASN A 29 -2.26 4.02 8.98
N ALA A 30 -2.61 4.70 7.89
CA ALA A 30 -3.95 5.19 7.68
C ALA A 30 -4.96 4.04 7.52
N LYS A 31 -6.22 4.38 7.80
CA LYS A 31 -7.39 3.53 7.66
C LYS A 31 -8.54 4.34 7.11
N VAL A 32 -9.46 3.66 6.45
CA VAL A 32 -10.75 4.23 6.03
C VAL A 32 -11.78 3.19 6.40
N GLU A 33 -12.64 3.54 7.35
CA GLU A 33 -13.61 2.60 7.95
C GLU A 33 -15.03 3.12 7.72
N LYS A 34 -16.00 2.22 7.71
CA LYS A 34 -17.41 2.61 7.63
C LYS A 34 -17.93 2.85 9.04
N GLU A 35 -18.48 4.02 9.28
CA GLU A 35 -19.18 4.36 10.52
C GLU A 35 -20.66 4.64 10.22
N THR A 36 -21.53 4.24 11.15
CA THR A 36 -22.97 4.55 11.07
C THR A 36 -23.24 5.76 11.95
N THR A 37 -23.80 6.82 11.38
CA THR A 37 -24.16 8.03 12.14
C THR A 37 -25.34 7.78 13.07
N GLU A 38 -25.58 8.70 14.01
CA GLU A 38 -26.78 8.68 14.87
C GLU A 38 -28.09 8.69 14.06
N GLU A 39 -28.04 9.22 12.84
CA GLU A 39 -29.15 9.28 11.88
C GLU A 39 -29.31 7.98 11.06
N GLY A 40 -28.47 6.96 11.29
CA GLY A 40 -28.50 5.68 10.59
C GLY A 40 -27.78 5.66 9.23
N GLU A 41 -27.10 6.75 8.85
CA GLU A 41 -26.39 6.82 7.57
C GLU A 41 -25.00 6.17 7.67
N THR A 42 -24.61 5.37 6.66
CA THR A 42 -23.25 4.84 6.58
C THR A 42 -22.32 5.83 5.87
N LYS A 43 -21.24 6.25 6.53
CA LYS A 43 -20.23 7.14 5.97
C LYS A 43 -18.84 6.51 6.06
N TRP A 44 -17.99 6.81 5.08
CA TRP A 44 -16.58 6.44 5.12
C TRP A 44 -15.81 7.49 5.91
N VAL A 45 -15.15 7.06 6.99
CA VAL A 45 -14.40 7.94 7.88
C VAL A 45 -12.91 7.65 7.73
N PRO A 46 -12.11 8.64 7.27
CA PRO A 46 -10.67 8.49 7.18
C PRO A 46 -10.02 8.70 8.55
N ASN A 47 -9.06 7.84 8.89
CA ASN A 47 -8.24 7.95 10.10
C ASN A 47 -6.76 7.84 9.72
N GLY A 48 -5.96 8.80 10.17
CA GLY A 48 -4.51 8.86 9.90
C GLY A 48 -4.10 10.11 9.13
N ASN A 49 -2.87 10.10 8.63
CA ASN A 49 -2.28 11.25 7.95
C ASN A 49 -2.99 11.52 6.61
N SER A 50 -3.23 12.80 6.30
CA SER A 50 -3.87 13.25 5.05
C SER A 50 -3.13 12.80 3.78
N SER A 51 -1.81 12.59 3.85
CA SER A 51 -1.01 12.06 2.74
C SER A 51 -1.16 10.55 2.52
N GLU A 52 -1.62 9.82 3.53
CA GLU A 52 -1.70 8.35 3.51
C GLU A 52 -3.13 7.85 3.24
N VAL A 53 -4.15 8.56 3.69
CA VAL A 53 -5.56 8.20 3.45
C VAL A 53 -5.87 7.99 1.96
N PRO A 54 -5.40 8.84 1.02
CA PRO A 54 -5.65 8.60 -0.41
C PRO A 54 -5.08 7.28 -0.93
N ILE A 55 -3.98 6.77 -0.34
CA ILE A 55 -3.40 5.47 -0.70
C ILE A 55 -4.38 4.35 -0.35
N VAL A 56 -4.99 4.40 0.84
CA VAL A 56 -5.99 3.42 1.29
C VAL A 56 -7.20 3.41 0.36
N VAL A 57 -7.69 4.59 -0.02
CA VAL A 57 -8.82 4.72 -0.96
C VAL A 57 -8.45 4.19 -2.34
N ALA A 58 -7.27 4.53 -2.86
CA ALA A 58 -6.83 4.07 -4.18
C ALA A 58 -6.66 2.54 -4.24
N ALA A 59 -6.07 1.95 -3.19
CA ALA A 59 -5.94 0.50 -3.06
C ALA A 59 -7.32 -0.18 -3.01
N GLY A 60 -8.26 0.33 -2.20
CA GLY A 60 -9.62 -0.20 -2.13
C GLY A 60 -10.37 -0.13 -3.46
N LYS A 61 -10.22 0.97 -4.20
CA LYS A 61 -10.78 1.11 -5.57
C LYS A 61 -10.16 0.14 -6.58
N ALA A 62 -8.93 -0.30 -6.34
CA ALA A 62 -8.26 -1.34 -7.12
C ALA A 62 -8.55 -2.78 -6.63
N GLY A 63 -9.49 -2.93 -5.69
CA GLY A 63 -9.86 -4.23 -5.10
C GLY A 63 -8.82 -4.78 -4.11
N ILE A 64 -7.95 -3.93 -3.56
CA ILE A 64 -6.92 -4.31 -2.59
C ILE A 64 -7.36 -3.82 -1.21
N TRP A 65 -7.90 -4.73 -0.40
CA TRP A 65 -8.42 -4.41 0.93
C TRP A 65 -7.36 -4.57 2.01
N ALA A 66 -7.24 -3.56 2.89
CA ALA A 66 -6.20 -3.51 3.91
C ALA A 66 -6.26 -4.66 4.93
N SER A 67 -7.47 -5.14 5.26
CA SER A 67 -7.67 -6.26 6.20
C SER A 67 -7.09 -7.57 5.66
N GLU A 68 -7.48 -7.95 4.46
CA GLU A 68 -7.01 -9.15 3.75
C GLU A 68 -5.50 -9.06 3.49
N LEU A 69 -5.05 -7.88 3.04
CA LEU A 69 -3.67 -7.66 2.69
C LEU A 69 -2.74 -7.79 3.91
N ARG A 70 -3.09 -7.19 5.05
CA ARG A 70 -2.26 -7.27 6.27
C ARG A 70 -2.23 -8.67 6.88
N GLN A 71 -3.23 -9.50 6.61
CA GLN A 71 -3.20 -10.91 7.00
C GLN A 71 -2.24 -11.72 6.12
N ALA A 72 -2.28 -11.51 4.79
CA ALA A 72 -1.37 -12.17 3.85
C ALA A 72 0.08 -11.70 3.99
N TYR A 73 0.29 -10.45 4.42
CA TYR A 73 1.59 -9.81 4.57
C TYR A 73 1.77 -9.29 6.01
N PRO A 74 1.96 -10.18 7.00
CA PRO A 74 2.03 -9.76 8.40
C PRO A 74 3.21 -8.82 8.63
N ARG A 75 2.94 -7.61 9.13
CA ARG A 75 3.97 -6.62 9.45
C ARG A 75 4.82 -7.10 10.64
N ARG A 76 6.12 -7.29 10.40
CA ARG A 76 7.10 -7.76 11.39
C ARG A 76 7.87 -6.62 12.06
N ALA A 77 8.13 -5.54 11.32
CA ALA A 77 8.82 -4.37 11.83
C ALA A 77 8.36 -3.09 11.12
N GLU A 78 8.58 -1.97 11.79
CA GLU A 78 8.26 -0.65 11.29
C GLU A 78 9.30 0.37 11.75
N VAL A 79 9.71 1.23 10.82
CA VAL A 79 10.40 2.48 11.12
C VAL A 79 9.45 3.61 10.69
N PRO A 80 8.77 4.27 11.64
CA PRO A 80 7.79 5.28 11.29
C PRO A 80 8.45 6.48 10.63
N PHE A 81 7.64 7.24 9.90
CA PHE A 81 8.09 8.48 9.27
C PHE A 81 8.73 9.41 10.30
N SER A 82 9.91 9.96 9.98
CA SER A 82 10.46 11.10 10.71
C SER A 82 10.86 12.21 9.74
N SER A 83 10.69 13.45 10.20
CA SER A 83 11.10 14.64 9.44
C SER A 83 12.61 14.70 9.18
N SER A 84 13.43 14.01 9.96
CA SER A 84 14.87 13.90 9.75
C SER A 84 15.24 12.90 8.64
N ARG A 85 14.53 11.77 8.55
CA ARG A 85 14.76 10.73 7.53
C ARG A 85 13.99 10.97 6.25
N LYS A 86 12.91 11.77 6.32
CA LYS A 86 11.95 12.01 5.22
C LYS A 86 11.36 10.74 4.61
N MET A 87 11.41 9.62 5.35
CA MET A 87 10.98 8.30 4.89
C MET A 87 10.37 7.49 6.02
N MET A 88 9.53 6.54 5.63
CA MET A 88 8.95 5.46 6.43
C MET A 88 9.28 4.11 5.78
N LEU A 89 9.48 3.09 6.61
CA LEU A 89 9.75 1.73 6.16
C LEU A 89 8.91 0.74 6.97
N THR A 90 8.45 -0.31 6.30
CA THR A 90 7.84 -1.49 6.94
C THR A 90 8.48 -2.76 6.42
N VAL A 91 8.58 -3.76 7.29
CA VAL A 91 9.02 -5.12 6.93
C VAL A 91 7.83 -6.03 7.10
N CYS A 92 7.39 -6.67 6.01
CA CYS A 92 6.25 -7.57 6.01
C CYS A 92 6.71 -8.98 5.64
N GLY A 93 6.14 -9.99 6.30
CA GLY A 93 6.26 -11.37 5.83
C GLY A 93 5.62 -11.50 4.45
N MET A 94 6.11 -12.42 3.64
CA MET A 94 5.53 -12.73 2.34
C MET A 94 5.65 -14.23 2.09
N SER A 95 4.64 -14.77 1.42
CA SER A 95 4.70 -16.06 0.74
C SER A 95 4.19 -15.86 -0.69
N GLY A 96 4.70 -16.64 -1.64
CA GLY A 96 4.28 -16.59 -3.03
C GLY A 96 5.39 -16.14 -3.98
N LYS A 97 4.99 -15.88 -5.23
CA LYS A 97 5.91 -15.63 -6.36
C LYS A 97 5.73 -14.23 -6.96
N SER A 98 4.86 -13.39 -6.39
CA SER A 98 4.59 -12.02 -6.88
C SER A 98 4.11 -11.10 -5.76
N ILE A 99 4.31 -9.78 -5.92
CA ILE A 99 3.82 -8.74 -5.00
C ILE A 99 2.31 -8.55 -5.23
N GLY A 100 1.52 -9.37 -4.52
CA GLY A 100 0.09 -9.50 -4.72
C GLY A 100 -0.28 -10.45 -5.87
N GLU A 101 -1.54 -10.87 -5.90
CA GLU A 101 -2.07 -11.65 -7.01
C GLU A 101 -2.08 -10.82 -8.30
N GLY A 102 -1.53 -11.39 -9.38
CA GLY A 102 -1.35 -10.71 -10.67
C GLY A 102 -0.31 -9.58 -10.64
N GLY A 103 0.47 -9.48 -9.57
CA GLY A 103 1.51 -8.46 -9.40
C GLY A 103 2.84 -8.79 -10.06
N VAL A 104 3.82 -7.92 -9.86
CA VAL A 104 5.21 -8.11 -10.28
C VAL A 104 5.80 -9.35 -9.62
N ALA A 105 6.41 -10.22 -10.42
CA ALA A 105 7.06 -11.44 -9.93
C ALA A 105 8.25 -11.12 -9.00
N VAL A 106 8.45 -11.97 -7.99
CA VAL A 106 9.59 -11.91 -7.07
C VAL A 106 10.44 -13.17 -7.20
N PRO A 107 11.73 -13.14 -6.81
CA PRO A 107 12.56 -14.33 -6.78
C PRO A 107 11.92 -15.48 -5.97
N PRO A 108 12.19 -16.75 -6.34
CA PRO A 108 11.83 -17.89 -5.53
C PRO A 108 12.31 -17.72 -4.08
N ASP A 109 11.56 -18.27 -3.13
CA ASP A 109 11.89 -18.28 -1.69
C ASP A 109 11.95 -16.88 -1.02
N THR A 110 11.39 -15.86 -1.66
CA THR A 110 11.20 -14.54 -1.03
C THR A 110 10.26 -14.65 0.17
N GLY A 111 10.82 -14.58 1.38
CA GLY A 111 10.05 -14.68 2.64
C GLY A 111 9.66 -13.33 3.26
N VAL A 112 10.18 -12.22 2.72
CA VAL A 112 10.04 -10.87 3.28
C VAL A 112 9.91 -9.85 2.16
N LEU A 113 8.99 -8.90 2.35
CA LEU A 113 8.85 -7.70 1.55
C LEU A 113 9.15 -6.46 2.40
N VAL A 114 10.12 -5.65 1.97
CA VAL A 114 10.43 -4.36 2.59
C VAL A 114 9.80 -3.26 1.76
N CYS A 115 8.89 -2.49 2.36
CA CYS A 115 8.20 -1.39 1.68
C CYS A 115 8.69 -0.06 2.22
N VAL A 116 9.01 0.89 1.34
CA VAL A 116 9.52 2.22 1.69
C VAL A 116 8.67 3.30 1.02
N LYS A 117 8.37 4.37 1.74
CA LYS A 117 7.76 5.59 1.19
C LYS A 117 8.42 6.83 1.79
N GLY A 118 8.45 7.92 1.04
CA GLY A 118 9.05 9.16 1.52
C GLY A 118 9.23 10.21 0.45
N ALA A 119 10.01 11.24 0.76
CA ALA A 119 10.35 12.28 -0.19
C ALA A 119 11.07 11.66 -1.42
N PRO A 120 10.68 12.01 -2.66
CA PRO A 120 11.22 11.38 -3.87
C PRO A 120 12.75 11.41 -3.94
N ASN A 121 13.37 12.53 -3.57
CA ASN A 121 14.83 12.72 -3.59
C ASN A 121 15.59 11.96 -2.48
N TYR A 122 14.89 11.28 -1.57
CA TYR A 122 15.49 10.39 -0.57
C TYR A 122 15.27 8.91 -0.90
N VAL A 123 14.21 8.60 -1.66
CA VAL A 123 13.86 7.22 -2.05
C VAL A 123 14.48 6.87 -3.41
N LEU A 124 14.57 7.85 -4.30
CA LEU A 124 15.14 7.70 -5.63
C LEU A 124 16.49 8.39 -5.67
N ASP A 125 17.45 7.72 -6.31
CA ASP A 125 18.72 8.31 -6.71
C ASP A 125 18.49 9.00 -8.06
N VAL A 126 17.96 10.22 -8.03
CA VAL A 126 17.59 11.05 -9.20
C VAL A 126 18.22 12.43 -9.15
#